data_AF-A0A1F8TAY8-F1
#
_entry.id   AF-A0A1F8TAY8-F1
#
_cell.length_a   1.000
_cell.length_b   1.000
_cell.length_c   1.000
_cell.angle_alpha   90.00
_cell.angle_beta   90.00
_cell.angle_gamma   90.00
#
_symmetry.space_group_name_H-M   'P 1'
#
loop_
_entity.id
_entity.type
_entity.pdbx_description
1 polymer ?
#
loop_
_entity_poly.entity_id
_entity_poly.type
_entity_poly.pdbx_seq_one_letter_code
_entity_poly.pdbx_strand_id
1 'polypeptide(L)'
;MQPRSQADLEQEMGECWAQVDGGTLSLQQAFGTFEDWIIQLGERKAFLHPNLRQWMWYDRLHDEWVFAGCGMGEAIMLTIGSLGGVKKLPQPEGVADWCVYMQDEVLLGPLRAEELRTKLNSQQVPEDILIWSTRATDWLLVVDEKAQEIVFADRAEGN
;
A
#
# COMPACT_ATOMS: atom_id res chain seq x y z
N MET A 1 14.64 8.99 -7.03
CA MET A 1 13.35 9.27 -6.37
C MET A 1 12.66 7.91 -6.21
N GLN A 2 12.22 7.52 -5.01
CA GLN A 2 11.47 6.27 -4.86
C GLN A 2 10.09 6.43 -5.52
N PRO A 3 9.53 5.38 -6.16
CA PRO A 3 8.16 5.43 -6.66
C PRO A 3 7.19 5.57 -5.47
N ARG A 4 6.10 6.32 -5.67
CA ARG A 4 5.05 6.47 -4.65
C ARG A 4 4.38 5.13 -4.37
N SER A 5 4.17 4.84 -3.10
CA SER A 5 3.58 3.59 -2.62
C SER A 5 2.08 3.75 -2.33
N GLN A 6 1.40 2.64 -2.00
CA GLN A 6 0.01 2.69 -1.53
C GLN A 6 -0.10 3.58 -0.29
N ALA A 7 0.80 3.41 0.67
CA ALA A 7 0.81 4.16 1.92
C ALA A 7 0.96 5.68 1.69
N ASP A 8 1.78 6.09 0.73
CA ASP A 8 1.97 7.50 0.40
C ASP A 8 0.70 8.12 -0.17
N LEU A 9 0.05 7.43 -1.12
CA LEU A 9 -1.20 7.91 -1.73
C LEU A 9 -2.34 7.99 -0.74
N GLU A 10 -2.49 6.99 0.14
CA GLU A 10 -3.57 7.01 1.13
C GLU A 10 -3.36 8.10 2.19
N GLN A 11 -2.11 8.35 2.61
CA GLN A 11 -1.82 9.46 3.50
C GLN A 11 -2.13 10.80 2.84
N GLU A 12 -1.62 11.03 1.62
CA GLU A 12 -1.83 12.28 0.90
C GLU A 12 -3.32 12.52 0.64
N MET A 13 -4.08 11.47 0.31
CA MET A 13 -5.54 11.53 0.19
C MET A 13 -6.19 12.00 1.49
N GLY A 14 -5.77 11.45 2.64
CA GLY A 14 -6.23 11.86 3.95
C GLY A 14 -5.94 13.33 4.25
N GLU A 15 -4.73 13.81 3.94
CA GLU A 15 -4.32 15.20 4.11
C GLU A 15 -5.13 16.16 3.21
N CYS A 16 -5.30 15.83 1.94
CA CYS A 16 -6.11 16.60 1.00
C CYS A 16 -7.56 16.73 1.48
N TRP A 17 -8.17 15.63 1.95
CA TRP A 17 -9.53 15.66 2.49
C TRP A 17 -9.63 16.48 3.77
N ALA A 18 -8.65 16.37 4.68
CA ALA A 18 -8.63 17.19 5.89
C ALA A 18 -8.55 18.70 5.57
N GLN A 19 -7.79 19.09 4.53
CA GLN A 19 -7.70 20.48 4.08
C GLN A 19 -9.00 20.98 3.43
N VAL A 20 -9.70 20.12 2.68
CA VAL A 20 -11.01 20.45 2.10
C VAL A 20 -12.06 20.60 3.20
N ASP A 21 -12.13 19.65 4.12
CA ASP A 21 -13.10 19.66 5.23
C ASP A 21 -12.86 20.86 6.16
N GLY A 22 -11.60 21.26 6.34
CA GLY A 22 -11.21 22.48 7.05
C GLY A 22 -11.45 23.79 6.29
N GLY A 23 -11.87 23.73 5.02
CA GLY A 23 -12.11 24.90 4.17
C GLY A 23 -10.85 25.61 3.67
N THR A 24 -9.67 24.99 3.84
CA THR A 24 -8.38 25.55 3.42
C THR A 24 -8.23 25.53 1.89
N LEU A 25 -8.67 24.44 1.26
CA LEU A 25 -8.64 24.26 -0.20
C LEU A 25 -10.04 23.90 -0.72
N SER A 26 -10.33 24.29 -1.97
CA SER A 26 -11.47 23.71 -2.69
C SER A 26 -11.16 22.29 -3.18
N LEU A 27 -12.21 21.50 -3.48
CA LEU A 27 -12.08 20.15 -4.05
C LEU A 27 -11.15 20.12 -5.27
N GLN A 28 -11.28 21.07 -6.18
CA GLN A 28 -10.47 21.11 -7.41
C GLN A 28 -8.99 21.42 -7.12
N GLN A 29 -8.70 22.18 -6.07
CA GLN A 29 -7.33 22.53 -5.70
C GLN A 29 -6.63 21.43 -4.91
N ALA A 30 -7.38 20.66 -4.12
CA ALA A 30 -6.81 19.66 -3.23
C ALA A 30 -6.30 18.41 -3.96
N PHE A 31 -6.98 17.98 -5.03
CA PHE A 31 -6.74 16.66 -5.63
C PHE A 31 -5.93 16.65 -6.93
N GLY A 32 -5.42 17.77 -7.42
CA GLY A 32 -4.52 17.77 -8.59
C GLY A 32 -5.14 17.13 -9.85
N THR A 33 -4.32 16.40 -10.62
CA THR A 33 -4.78 15.68 -11.81
C THR A 33 -5.02 14.19 -11.55
N PHE A 34 -5.59 13.50 -12.54
CA PHE A 34 -5.86 12.07 -12.47
C PHE A 34 -4.57 11.24 -12.26
N GLU A 35 -3.50 11.62 -12.96
CA GLU A 35 -2.20 10.94 -12.96
C GLU A 35 -1.52 10.98 -11.59
N ASP A 36 -1.80 12.00 -10.78
CA ASP A 36 -1.26 12.14 -9.43
C ASP A 36 -1.72 11.03 -8.48
N TRP A 37 -2.74 10.25 -8.84
CA TRP A 37 -3.29 9.18 -8.01
C TRP A 37 -3.08 7.79 -8.60
N ILE A 38 -2.23 7.68 -9.62
CA ILE A 38 -1.85 6.42 -10.25
C ILE A 38 -0.49 5.97 -9.72
N ILE A 39 -0.41 4.71 -9.30
CA ILE A 39 0.85 4.06 -8.95
C ILE A 39 1.04 2.77 -9.73
N GLN A 40 2.31 2.39 -9.90
CA GLN A 40 2.69 1.08 -10.37
C GLN A 40 2.88 0.16 -9.15
N LEU A 41 2.17 -0.96 -9.13
CA LEU A 41 2.31 -2.03 -8.14
C LEU A 41 2.65 -3.32 -8.88
N GLY A 42 3.88 -3.80 -8.72
CA GLY A 42 4.47 -4.88 -9.50
C GLY A 42 4.32 -4.57 -10.99
N GLU A 43 3.68 -5.49 -11.72
CA GLU A 43 3.41 -5.33 -13.16
C GLU A 43 2.10 -4.61 -13.47
N ARG A 44 1.33 -4.16 -12.47
CA ARG A 44 0.00 -3.55 -12.64
C ARG A 44 -0.02 -2.08 -12.29
N LYS A 45 -0.95 -1.35 -12.92
CA LYS A 45 -1.30 0.01 -12.50
C LYS A 45 -2.50 -0.01 -11.57
N ALA A 46 -2.41 0.78 -10.51
CA ALA A 46 -3.47 1.02 -9.55
C ALA A 46 -3.79 2.51 -9.50
N PHE A 47 -5.05 2.84 -9.28
CA PHE A 47 -5.54 4.21 -9.14
C PHE A 47 -6.35 4.34 -7.85
N LEU A 48 -6.06 5.36 -7.05
CA LEU A 48 -6.86 5.73 -5.89
C LEU A 48 -7.82 6.85 -6.27
N HIS A 49 -9.10 6.53 -6.43
CA HIS A 49 -10.08 7.50 -6.86
C HIS A 49 -10.34 8.57 -5.79
N PRO A 50 -10.07 9.88 -6.01
CA PRO A 50 -10.16 10.89 -4.96
C PRO A 50 -11.54 11.08 -4.34
N ASN A 51 -12.57 11.15 -5.20
CA ASN A 51 -13.95 11.33 -4.73
C ASN A 51 -14.54 10.07 -4.09
N LEU A 52 -14.27 8.89 -4.65
CA LEU A 52 -14.83 7.63 -4.13
C LEU A 52 -14.00 7.06 -2.96
N ARG A 53 -12.75 7.50 -2.81
CA ARG A 53 -11.76 6.95 -1.86
C ARG A 53 -11.60 5.44 -2.03
N GLN A 54 -11.61 4.98 -3.28
CA GLN A 54 -11.61 3.58 -3.66
C GLN A 54 -10.45 3.25 -4.58
N TRP A 55 -9.88 2.07 -4.38
CA TRP A 55 -8.83 1.54 -5.25
C TRP A 55 -9.41 0.90 -6.51
N MET A 56 -8.71 1.10 -7.61
CA MET A 56 -9.06 0.55 -8.91
C MET A 56 -7.83 -0.07 -9.57
N TRP A 57 -8.00 -1.21 -10.24
CA TRP A 57 -6.99 -1.79 -11.12
C TRP A 57 -7.22 -1.31 -12.54
N TYR A 58 -6.13 -1.05 -13.26
CA TYR A 58 -6.23 -0.87 -14.71
C TYR A 58 -6.39 -2.23 -15.38
N ASP A 59 -7.47 -2.39 -16.13
CA ASP A 59 -7.68 -3.52 -17.03
C ASP A 59 -7.19 -3.15 -18.44
N ARG A 60 -6.02 -3.69 -18.79
CA ARG A 60 -5.38 -3.46 -20.09
C ARG A 60 -6.17 -4.05 -21.26
N LEU A 61 -6.96 -5.10 -21.05
CA LEU A 61 -7.70 -5.76 -22.14
C LEU A 61 -8.84 -4.88 -22.65
N HIS A 62 -9.48 -4.16 -21.73
CA HIS A 62 -10.65 -3.31 -22.01
C HIS A 62 -10.33 -1.80 -21.96
N ASP A 63 -9.09 -1.43 -21.65
CA ASP A 63 -8.62 -0.05 -21.51
C ASP A 63 -9.48 0.76 -20.51
N GLU A 64 -9.73 0.17 -19.34
CA GLU A 64 -10.60 0.77 -18.33
C GLU A 64 -10.06 0.58 -16.90
N TRP A 65 -10.61 1.35 -15.97
CA TRP A 65 -10.35 1.21 -14.54
C TRP A 65 -11.49 0.42 -13.90
N VAL A 66 -11.16 -0.69 -13.24
CA VAL A 66 -12.12 -1.56 -12.57
C VAL A 66 -11.91 -1.54 -11.06
N PHE A 67 -12.99 -1.63 -10.29
CA PHE A 67 -12.91 -1.60 -8.83
C PHE A 67 -12.05 -2.75 -8.28
N ALA A 68 -11.09 -2.43 -7.41
CA ALA A 68 -10.18 -3.41 -6.81
C ALA A 68 -10.83 -4.24 -5.69
N GLY A 69 -11.99 -3.82 -5.19
CA GLY A 69 -12.68 -4.49 -4.08
C GLY A 69 -12.43 -3.88 -2.71
N CYS A 70 -11.75 -2.73 -2.62
CA CYS A 70 -11.45 -2.06 -1.34
C CYS A 70 -11.36 -0.53 -1.47
N GLY A 71 -11.68 0.14 -0.36
CA GLY A 71 -11.42 1.55 -0.10
C GLY A 71 -10.04 1.82 0.49
N MET A 72 -9.72 3.11 0.61
CA MET A 72 -8.60 3.60 1.43
C MET A 72 -8.72 3.04 2.85
N GLY A 73 -7.63 2.52 3.39
CA GLY A 73 -7.58 1.98 4.75
C GLY A 73 -8.20 0.60 4.93
N GLU A 74 -8.73 -0.04 3.89
CA GLU A 74 -9.48 -1.30 4.05
C GLU A 74 -8.68 -2.56 3.72
N ALA A 75 -7.63 -2.44 2.89
CA ALA A 75 -6.86 -3.59 2.42
C ALA A 75 -5.44 -3.21 1.98
N ILE A 76 -4.56 -4.20 1.93
CA ILE A 76 -3.28 -4.13 1.23
C ILE A 76 -3.53 -4.50 -0.23
N MET A 77 -3.14 -3.62 -1.15
CA MET A 77 -3.08 -3.89 -2.58
C MET A 77 -1.76 -4.61 -2.89
N LEU A 78 -1.82 -5.74 -3.58
CA LEU A 78 -0.61 -6.48 -3.96
C LEU A 78 -0.74 -7.17 -5.32
N THR A 79 0.39 -7.63 -5.86
CA THR A 79 0.42 -8.47 -7.07
C THR A 79 1.17 -9.77 -6.86
N ILE A 80 0.74 -10.85 -7.51
CA ILE A 80 1.49 -12.10 -7.60
C ILE A 80 1.63 -12.44 -9.09
N GLY A 81 2.84 -12.26 -9.63
CA GLY A 81 3.05 -12.21 -11.08
C GLY A 81 2.18 -11.12 -11.71
N SER A 82 1.43 -11.48 -12.76
CA SER A 82 0.51 -10.54 -13.44
C SER A 82 -0.85 -10.35 -12.74
N LEU A 83 -1.13 -11.11 -11.67
CA LEU A 83 -2.41 -11.06 -10.97
C LEU A 83 -2.41 -9.94 -9.93
N GLY A 84 -3.43 -9.09 -9.96
CA GLY A 84 -3.70 -8.11 -8.91
C GLY A 84 -4.61 -8.71 -7.85
N GLY A 85 -4.33 -8.41 -6.59
CA GLY A 85 -5.09 -8.92 -5.46
C GLY A 85 -5.18 -7.90 -4.33
N VAL A 86 -6.12 -8.15 -3.43
CA VAL A 86 -6.29 -7.36 -2.21
C VAL A 86 -6.29 -8.29 -1.00
N LYS A 87 -5.62 -7.89 0.07
CA LYS A 87 -5.67 -8.56 1.36
C LYS A 87 -6.35 -7.63 2.36
N LYS A 88 -7.60 -7.92 2.72
CA LYS A 88 -8.37 -7.11 3.67
C LYS A 88 -7.67 -7.02 5.01
N LEU A 89 -7.65 -5.81 5.57
CA LEU A 89 -7.21 -5.59 6.94
C LEU A 89 -8.23 -6.19 7.93
N PRO A 90 -7.79 -6.55 9.16
CA PRO A 90 -8.72 -7.02 10.20
C PRO A 90 -9.77 -5.98 10.57
N GLN A 91 -9.40 -4.69 10.47
CA GLN A 91 -10.24 -3.54 10.68
C GLN A 91 -9.76 -2.39 9.78
N PRO A 92 -10.66 -1.49 9.32
CA PRO A 92 -10.25 -0.34 8.51
C PRO A 92 -9.40 0.66 9.31
N GLU A 93 -8.22 1.02 8.77
CA GLU A 93 -7.30 1.97 9.38
C GLU A 93 -6.14 2.35 8.44
N GLY A 94 -5.21 3.20 8.89
CA GLY A 94 -4.03 3.59 8.11
C GLY A 94 -3.19 2.37 7.67
N VAL A 95 -2.90 2.28 6.37
CA VAL A 95 -2.24 1.12 5.77
C VAL A 95 -0.72 1.10 5.95
N ALA A 96 -0.11 2.20 6.39
CA ALA A 96 1.34 2.41 6.30
C ALA A 96 2.20 1.33 6.96
N ASP A 97 1.74 0.74 8.06
CA ASP A 97 2.52 -0.26 8.81
C ASP A 97 2.09 -1.69 8.53
N TRP A 98 1.29 -1.90 7.49
CA TRP A 98 0.76 -3.21 7.13
C TRP A 98 1.60 -3.87 6.04
N CYS A 99 1.78 -5.18 6.20
CA CYS A 99 2.47 -6.02 5.23
C CYS A 99 1.86 -7.42 5.18
N VAL A 100 2.25 -8.16 4.15
CA VAL A 100 2.09 -9.61 4.02
C VAL A 100 3.45 -10.20 3.65
N TYR A 101 3.63 -11.49 3.90
CA TYR A 101 4.83 -12.20 3.45
C TYR A 101 4.46 -13.52 2.83
N MET A 102 5.38 -14.06 2.02
CA MET A 102 5.25 -15.35 1.37
C MET A 102 6.17 -16.36 2.03
N GLN A 103 5.60 -17.50 2.41
CA GLN A 103 6.34 -18.64 2.97
C GLN A 103 5.73 -19.91 2.37
N ASP A 104 6.56 -20.78 1.80
CA ASP A 104 6.12 -22.04 1.18
C ASP A 104 4.98 -21.83 0.16
N GLU A 105 5.09 -20.79 -0.67
CA GLU A 105 4.07 -20.37 -1.67
C GLU A 105 2.72 -19.90 -1.06
N VAL A 106 2.64 -19.76 0.26
CA VAL A 106 1.45 -19.27 0.97
C VAL A 106 1.62 -17.81 1.35
N LEU A 107 0.59 -17.01 1.06
CA LEU A 107 0.50 -15.61 1.48
C LEU A 107 -0.02 -15.49 2.92
N LEU A 108 0.86 -15.09 3.84
CA LEU A 108 0.58 -14.93 5.26
C LEU A 108 0.44 -13.45 5.65
N GLY A 109 -0.40 -13.19 6.65
CA GLY A 109 -0.84 -11.85 7.05
C GLY A 109 -2.32 -11.58 6.72
N PRO A 110 -2.76 -10.31 6.71
CA PRO A 110 -1.95 -9.11 6.93
C PRO A 110 -1.48 -9.03 8.38
N LEU A 111 -0.31 -8.45 8.60
CA LEU A 111 0.23 -8.17 9.92
C LEU A 111 0.98 -6.84 9.94
N ARG A 112 1.22 -6.34 11.13
CA ARG A 112 2.03 -5.14 11.32
C ARG A 112 3.50 -5.41 11.05
N ALA A 113 4.21 -4.40 10.55
CA ALA A 113 5.66 -4.44 10.39
C ALA A 113 6.38 -4.78 11.71
N GLU A 114 5.94 -4.24 12.85
CA GLU A 114 6.51 -4.58 14.16
C GLU A 114 6.28 -6.05 14.56
N GLU A 115 5.11 -6.60 14.24
CA GLU A 115 4.81 -8.01 14.48
C GLU A 115 5.71 -8.90 13.62
N LEU A 116 5.91 -8.55 12.34
CA LEU A 116 6.83 -9.25 11.46
C LEU A 116 8.27 -9.17 11.97
N ARG A 117 8.72 -8.00 12.43
CA ARG A 117 10.05 -7.81 13.03
C ARG A 117 10.24 -8.73 14.24
N THR A 118 9.24 -8.82 15.10
CA THR A 118 9.26 -9.72 16.26
C THR A 118 9.36 -11.19 15.85
N LYS A 119 8.63 -11.61 14.81
CA LYS A 119 8.66 -12.98 14.28
C LYS A 119 10.02 -13.35 13.66
N LEU A 120 10.65 -12.42 12.95
CA LEU A 120 12.00 -12.60 12.39
C LEU A 120 13.04 -12.72 13.51
N ASN A 121 13.04 -11.80 14.47
CA ASN A 121 13.98 -11.79 15.59
C ASN A 121 13.87 -13.03 16.49
N SER A 122 12.67 -13.62 16.58
CA SER A 122 12.39 -14.84 17.33
C SER A 122 12.53 -16.13 16.50
N GLN A 123 12.99 -16.04 15.25
CA GLN A 123 13.17 -17.16 14.33
C GLN A 123 11.89 -17.98 14.08
N GLN A 124 10.71 -17.36 14.26
CA GLN A 124 9.42 -17.96 13.92
C GLN A 124 9.15 -17.91 12.41
N VAL A 125 9.81 -16.98 11.72
CA VAL A 125 9.74 -16.80 10.27
C VAL A 125 11.18 -16.79 9.72
N PRO A 126 11.48 -17.48 8.61
CA PRO A 126 12.80 -17.46 8.00
C PRO A 126 13.22 -16.06 7.55
N GLU A 127 14.53 -15.81 7.48
CA GLU A 127 15.07 -14.52 7.01
C GLU A 127 15.12 -14.42 5.48
N ASP A 128 14.88 -15.50 4.74
CA ASP A 128 14.89 -15.52 3.27
C ASP A 128 13.50 -15.37 2.63
N ILE A 129 12.51 -14.88 3.40
CA ILE A 129 11.14 -14.65 2.92
C ILE A 129 11.01 -13.42 2.02
N LEU A 130 9.98 -13.44 1.17
CA LEU A 130 9.51 -12.28 0.43
C LEU A 130 8.41 -11.55 1.21
N ILE A 131 8.50 -10.23 1.26
CA ILE A 131 7.57 -9.33 1.93
C ILE A 131 6.95 -8.39 0.90
N TRP A 132 5.65 -8.18 1.01
CA TRP A 132 4.96 -7.06 0.38
C TRP A 132 4.50 -6.10 1.47
N SER A 133 5.02 -4.87 1.44
CA SER A 133 4.61 -3.78 2.31
C SER A 133 3.81 -2.76 1.51
N THR A 134 2.84 -2.11 2.15
CA THR A 134 2.09 -0.98 1.57
C THR A 134 2.98 0.24 1.29
N ARG A 135 4.20 0.27 1.86
CA ARG A 135 5.27 1.24 1.58
C ARG A 135 6.15 0.85 0.40
N ALA A 136 5.98 -0.35 -0.12
CA ALA A 136 6.68 -0.84 -1.29
C ALA A 136 5.76 -0.80 -2.51
N THR A 137 6.36 -0.97 -3.68
CA THR A 137 5.64 -1.13 -4.96
C THR A 137 5.86 -2.52 -5.55
N ASP A 138 6.68 -3.36 -4.94
CA ASP A 138 6.97 -4.72 -5.38
C ASP A 138 7.35 -5.60 -4.19
N TRP A 139 7.52 -6.90 -4.43
CA TRP A 139 8.06 -7.85 -3.47
C TRP A 139 9.49 -7.50 -3.08
N LEU A 140 9.75 -7.54 -1.78
CA LEU A 140 11.05 -7.25 -1.18
C LEU A 140 11.59 -8.50 -0.49
N LEU A 141 12.87 -8.79 -0.68
CA LEU A 141 13.53 -9.86 0.07
C LEU A 141 13.98 -9.31 1.43
N VAL A 142 13.59 -9.94 2.54
CA VAL A 142 13.80 -9.33 3.87
C VAL A 142 15.28 -9.27 4.29
N VAL A 143 16.15 -10.13 3.76
CA VAL A 143 17.59 -10.01 3.99
C VAL A 143 18.21 -8.73 3.40
N ASP A 144 17.53 -8.08 2.46
CA ASP A 144 18.04 -6.85 1.84
C ASP A 144 17.90 -5.67 2.81
N GLU A 145 19.01 -5.00 3.14
CA GLU A 145 19.04 -3.86 4.07
C GLU A 145 18.03 -2.77 3.66
N LYS A 146 17.96 -2.47 2.36
CA LYS A 146 17.02 -1.48 1.82
C LYS A 146 15.56 -1.91 1.96
N ALA A 147 15.28 -3.21 1.90
CA ALA A 147 13.93 -3.73 2.17
C ALA A 147 13.56 -3.52 3.63
N GLN A 148 14.51 -3.80 4.54
CA GLN A 148 14.31 -3.57 5.97
C GLN A 148 14.05 -2.09 6.26
N GLU A 149 14.81 -1.18 5.64
CA GLU A 149 14.57 0.27 5.76
C GLU A 149 13.15 0.65 5.32
N ILE A 150 12.65 0.11 4.20
CA ILE A 150 11.30 0.42 3.70
C ILE A 150 10.23 -0.12 4.66
N VAL A 151 10.32 -1.40 5.03
CA VAL A 151 9.30 -2.12 5.79
C VAL A 151 9.28 -1.67 7.25
N PHE A 152 10.44 -1.39 7.83
CA PHE A 152 10.64 -1.19 9.26
C PHE A 152 11.04 0.25 9.62
N ALA A 153 11.02 1.20 8.68
CA ALA A 153 11.26 2.60 9.00
C ALA A 153 10.29 3.10 10.07
N ASP A 154 10.83 3.63 11.16
CA ASP A 154 10.05 4.38 12.13
C ASP A 154 9.61 5.68 11.45
N ARG A 155 8.30 5.86 11.26
CA ARG A 155 7.82 7.22 11.05
C ARG A 155 7.88 7.90 12.41
N ALA A 156 8.78 8.88 12.54
CA ALA A 156 8.60 9.89 13.56
C ALA A 156 7.15 10.38 13.43
N GLU A 157 6.35 10.17 14.47
CA GLU A 157 4.98 10.65 14.55
C GLU A 157 5.01 12.15 14.19
N GLY A 158 4.34 12.50 13.10
CA GLY A 158 4.10 13.90 12.77
C GLY A 158 3.14 14.46 13.80
N ASN A 159 3.62 15.48 14.53
CA ASN A 159 2.92 16.35 15.49
C ASN A 159 1.39 16.45 15.36
#